data_AF-A0A4P9Z0S9-F1
#
_entry.id   AF-A0A4P9Z0S9-F1
#
_cell.length_a   1.000
_cell.length_b   1.000
_cell.length_c   1.000
_cell.angle_alpha   90.00
_cell.angle_beta   90.00
_cell.angle_gamma   90.00
#
_symmetry.space_group_name_H-M   'P 1'
#
loop_
_entity.id
_entity.type
_entity.pdbx_description
1 polymer ?
#
loop_
_entity_poly.entity_id
_entity_poly.type
_entity_poly.pdbx_seq_one_letter_code
_entity_poly.pdbx_strand_id
1 'polypeptide(L)' 'DVQQLSKWHLDLTRMEAKVDNDEYASREEFIRDAQLIFDNCRTYNGAETTYYKCADRLERFFYDKIDLWPPED' A
#
# COMPACT_ATOMS: atom_id res chain seq x y z
N ASP A 1 -1.32 3.18 19.70
CA ASP A 1 -1.64 4.51 19.12
C ASP A 1 -0.64 5.06 18.12
N VAL A 2 0.68 5.05 18.34
CA VAL A 2 1.64 5.54 17.31
C VAL A 2 1.60 4.71 16.01
N GLN A 3 1.48 3.38 16.12
CA GLN A 3 1.30 2.52 14.94
C GLN A 3 -0.02 2.78 14.21
N GLN A 4 -1.11 3.12 14.91
CA GLN A 4 -2.36 3.48 14.25
C GLN A 4 -2.19 4.83 13.53
N LEU A 5 -1.54 5.81 14.16
CA LEU A 5 -1.22 7.11 13.55
C LEU A 5 -0.40 6.98 12.27
N SER A 6 0.61 6.11 12.22
CA SER A 6 1.38 5.93 10.97
C SER A 6 0.52 5.37 9.83
N LYS A 7 -0.46 4.51 10.15
CA LYS A 7 -1.41 3.97 9.17
C LYS A 7 -2.27 5.05 8.53
N TRP A 8 -2.72 6.03 9.31
CA TRP A 8 -3.53 7.15 8.81
C TRP A 8 -2.73 8.13 7.95
N HIS A 9 -1.40 8.19 8.10
CA HIS A 9 -0.52 9.08 7.32
C HIS A 9 0.09 8.40 6.09
N LEU A 10 -0.25 7.13 5.84
CA LEU A 10 0.26 6.42 4.69
C LEU A 10 -0.67 6.59 3.50
N ASP A 11 -0.13 7.19 2.45
CA ASP A 11 -0.74 7.32 1.14
C ASP A 11 0.33 7.10 0.07
N LEU A 12 -0.07 7.11 -1.20
CA LEU A 12 0.86 6.88 -2.32
C LEU A 12 1.95 7.96 -2.41
N THR A 13 1.67 9.19 -1.99
CA THR A 13 2.66 10.29 -1.95
C THR A 13 3.73 10.00 -0.90
N ARG A 14 3.33 9.51 0.29
CA ARG A 14 4.30 9.12 1.32
C ARG A 14 5.09 7.89 0.90
N MET A 15 4.47 6.92 0.24
CA MET A 15 5.18 5.76 -0.31
C MET A 15 6.22 6.18 -1.36
N GLU A 16 5.86 7.08 -2.29
CA GLU A 16 6.77 7.65 -3.28
C GLU A 16 7.97 8.31 -2.60
N ALA A 17 7.73 9.17 -1.60
CA ALA A 17 8.80 9.80 -0.84
C ALA A 17 9.70 8.79 -0.11
N LYS A 18 9.15 7.68 0.39
CA LYS A 18 9.94 6.61 1.01
C LYS A 18 10.82 5.88 -0.01
N VAL A 19 10.33 5.67 -1.24
CA VAL A 19 11.14 5.11 -2.34
C VAL A 19 12.28 6.07 -2.70
N ASP A 20 11.98 7.34 -2.90
CA ASP A 20 12.97 8.36 -3.32
C ASP A 20 14.09 8.58 -2.29
N ASN A 21 13.79 8.32 -1.01
CA ASN A 21 14.73 8.47 0.10
C ASN A 21 15.40 7.15 0.53
N ASP A 22 15.24 6.06 -0.23
CA ASP A 22 15.76 4.72 0.11
C ASP A 22 15.32 4.24 1.53
N GLU A 23 14.11 4.61 1.97
CA GLU A 23 13.58 4.29 3.30
C GLU A 23 13.04 2.84 3.41
N TYR A 24 12.94 2.11 2.29
CA TYR A 24 12.52 0.71 2.26
C TYR A 24 13.73 -0.21 2.29
N ALA A 25 13.95 -0.91 3.41
CA ALA A 25 15.07 -1.83 3.56
C ALA A 25 14.83 -3.19 2.88
N SER A 26 13.58 -3.46 2.49
CA SER A 26 13.19 -4.71 1.84
C SER A 26 11.93 -4.52 0.99
N ARG A 27 11.76 -5.39 0.00
CA ARG A 27 10.53 -5.51 -0.78
C ARG A 27 9.29 -5.72 0.11
N GLU A 28 9.41 -6.48 1.18
CA GLU A 28 8.31 -6.79 2.10
C GLU A 28 7.81 -5.53 2.84
N GLU A 29 8.69 -4.58 3.15
CA GLU A 29 8.29 -3.30 3.75
C GLU A 29 7.44 -2.46 2.79
N PHE A 30 7.83 -2.41 1.51
CA PHE A 30 7.07 -1.74 0.47
C PHE A 30 5.68 -2.38 0.27
N ILE A 31 5.62 -3.71 0.22
CA ILE A 31 4.36 -4.46 0.10
C ILE A 31 3.44 -4.20 1.30
N ARG A 32 3.96 -4.22 2.52
CA ARG A 32 3.17 -3.94 3.73
C ARG A 32 2.54 -2.55 3.69
N ASP A 33 3.28 -1.55 3.24
CA ASP A 33 2.78 -0.18 3.13
C ASP A 33 1.67 -0.08 2.06
N ALA A 34 1.84 -0.70 0.89
CA ALA A 34 0.78 -0.75 -0.13
C ALA A 34 -0.49 -1.42 0.40
N GLN A 35 -0.35 -2.59 1.03
CA GLN A 35 -1.45 -3.36 1.61
C GLN A 35 -2.24 -2.52 2.62
N LEU A 36 -1.53 -1.75 3.44
CA LEU A 36 -2.11 -0.91 4.46
C LEU A 36 -2.98 0.22 3.88
N ILE A 37 -2.60 0.79 2.74
CA ILE A 37 -3.44 1.78 2.03
C ILE A 37 -4.76 1.13 1.58
N PHE A 38 -4.71 -0.08 1.02
CA PHE A 38 -5.89 -0.81 0.56
C PHE A 38 -6.80 -1.19 1.73
N ASP A 39 -6.23 -1.73 2.80
CA ASP A 39 -6.97 -2.16 3.99
C ASP A 39 -7.61 -0.99 4.73
N ASN A 40 -6.91 0.13 4.88
CA ASN A 40 -7.49 1.34 5.46
C ASN A 40 -8.64 1.86 4.59
N CYS A 41 -8.47 1.87 3.27
CA CYS A 41 -9.53 2.27 2.35
C CYS A 41 -10.78 1.40 2.55
N ARG A 42 -10.63 0.07 2.65
CA ARG A 42 -11.75 -0.86 2.90
C ARG A 42 -12.33 -0.78 4.31
N THR A 43 -11.52 -0.42 5.31
CA THR A 43 -11.94 -0.31 6.71
C THR A 43 -12.85 0.91 6.91
N TYR A 44 -12.54 2.04 6.28
CA TYR A 44 -13.27 3.29 6.48
C TYR A 44 -14.38 3.53 5.45
N ASN A 45 -14.36 2.85 4.31
CA ASN A 45 -15.35 3.01 3.26
C ASN A 45 -16.22 1.75 3.11
N GLY A 46 -17.52 1.91 2.94
CA GLY A 46 -18.42 0.78 2.70
C GLY A 46 -18.15 0.09 1.35
N ALA A 47 -18.37 -1.22 1.28
CA ALA A 47 -18.11 -2.05 0.08
C ALA A 47 -18.80 -1.57 -1.21
N GLU A 48 -19.93 -0.88 -1.08
CA GLU A 48 -20.66 -0.36 -2.24
C GLU A 48 -20.03 0.89 -2.87
N THR A 49 -19.17 1.58 -2.13
CA THR A 49 -18.55 2.84 -2.55
C THR A 49 -17.53 2.63 -3.67
N THR A 50 -17.33 3.67 -4.48
CA THR A 50 -16.27 3.68 -5.50
C THR A 50 -14.89 3.55 -4.87
N TYR A 51 -14.67 4.08 -3.67
CA TYR A 51 -13.38 4.02 -2.97
C TYR A 51 -12.98 2.57 -2.66
N TYR A 52 -13.88 1.78 -2.09
CA TYR A 52 -13.64 0.35 -1.84
C TYR A 52 -13.31 -0.38 -3.14
N LYS A 53 -14.15 -0.21 -4.17
CA LYS A 53 -13.94 -0.82 -5.50
C LYS A 53 -12.65 -0.38 -6.18
N CYS A 54 -12.12 0.79 -5.85
CA CYS A 54 -10.82 1.26 -6.32
C CYS A 54 -9.68 0.58 -5.56
N ALA A 55 -9.80 0.37 -4.25
CA ALA A 55 -8.82 -0.37 -3.46
C ALA A 55 -8.61 -1.78 -4.02
N ASP A 56 -9.69 -2.51 -4.30
CA ASP A 56 -9.60 -3.88 -4.85
C ASP A 56 -8.93 -3.92 -6.24
N ARG A 57 -9.27 -2.94 -7.10
CA ARG A 57 -8.69 -2.85 -8.45
C ARG A 57 -7.20 -2.50 -8.39
N LEU A 58 -6.83 -1.58 -7.52
CA LEU A 58 -5.45 -1.15 -7.36
C LEU A 58 -4.60 -2.24 -6.70
N GLU A 59 -5.12 -2.94 -5.70
CA GLU A 59 -4.45 -4.07 -5.04
C GLU A 59 -4.17 -5.20 -6.02
N ARG A 60 -5.15 -5.56 -6.87
CA ARG A 60 -4.93 -6.56 -7.92
C ARG A 60 -3.84 -6.13 -8.88
N PHE A 61 -3.91 -4.90 -9.39
CA PHE A 61 -2.87 -4.37 -10.27
C PHE A 61 -1.50 -4.36 -9.60
N PHE A 62 -1.44 -4.02 -8.31
CA PHE A 62 -0.22 -4.02 -7.52
C PHE A 62 0.39 -5.43 -7.46
N TYR A 63 -0.37 -6.45 -7.09
CA TYR A 63 0.15 -7.82 -7.04
C TYR A 63 0.55 -8.37 -8.42
N ASP A 64 -0.18 -8.01 -9.50
CA ASP A 64 0.24 -8.33 -10.87
C ASP A 64 1.63 -7.74 -11.21
N LYS A 65 2.03 -6.62 -10.58
CA LYS A 65 3.37 -6.02 -10.72
C LYS A 65 4.39 -6.63 -9.77
N ILE A 66 3.99 -6.92 -8.54
CA ILE A 66 4.85 -7.60 -7.56
C ILE A 66 5.27 -8.98 -8.08
N ASP A 67 4.37 -9.75 -8.70
CA ASP A 67 4.71 -11.06 -9.27
C ASP A 67 5.76 -10.98 -10.39
N LEU A 68 5.88 -9.82 -11.05
CA LEU A 68 6.90 -9.55 -12.07
C LEU A 68 8.19 -8.96 -11.48
N TRP A 69 8.18 -8.51 -10.22
CA TRP A 69 9.38 -8.05 -9.54
C TRP A 69 10.23 -9.28 -9.20
N PRO A 70 11.44 -9.44 -9.79
CA PRO A 70 12.30 -10.57 -9.50
C PRO A 70 12.66 -10.62 -8.01
N PRO A 71 12.87 -11.81 -7.44
CA PRO A 71 13.52 -11.91 -6.13
C PRO A 71 14.90 -11.24 -6.20
N GLU A 72 15.35 -10.66 -5.08
CA GLU A 72 16.73 -10.22 -4.95
C GLU A 72 17.68 -11.41 -5.15
N ASP A 73 18.87 -11.15 -5.71
CA ASP A 73 19.93 -12.16 -5.93
C ASP A 73 20.48 -12.74 -4.61
#